data_AF-A0A2N3AK06-F1
#
_entry.id   AF-A0A2N3AK06-F1
#
_cell.length_a   1.000
_cell.length_b   1.000
_cell.length_c   1.000
_cell.angle_alpha   90.00
_cell.angle_beta   90.00
_cell.angle_gamma   90.00
#
_symmetry.space_group_name_H-M   'P 1'
#
loop_
_entity.id
_entity.type
_entity.pdbx_description
1 polymer ?
#
loop_
_entity_poly.entity_id
_entity_poly.type
_entity_poly.pdbx_seq_one_letter_code
_entity_poly.pdbx_strand_id
1 'polypeptide(L)'
;MHNIKKEYYDTNAWGLLTSVDLYGCNPETIRDAAAIKRYVDELCELIEMKQFGETQIVNFGEEEKVAGFSMVQLIETSLISGHFANSTNNAYIDIFSCKYYEPTVVAEFTKKFFEAKETKMHYIVRN
;
A
#
# COMPACT_ATOMS: atom_id res chain seq x y z
N MET A 1 -17.59 -17.28 -1.64
CA MET A 1 -16.81 -16.03 -1.75
C MET A 1 -17.49 -14.99 -0.88
N HIS A 2 -16.78 -14.49 0.13
CA HIS A 2 -17.25 -13.34 0.91
C HIS A 2 -17.23 -12.12 0.00
N ASN A 3 -18.37 -11.46 -0.18
CA ASN A 3 -18.47 -10.31 -1.07
C ASN A 3 -18.18 -9.05 -0.25
N ILE A 4 -16.91 -8.65 -0.21
CA ILE A 4 -16.46 -7.48 0.57
C ILE A 4 -17.19 -6.20 0.16
N LYS A 5 -17.52 -6.05 -1.13
CA LYS A 5 -18.32 -4.92 -1.63
C LYS A 5 -19.66 -4.85 -0.92
N LYS A 6 -20.34 -6.00 -0.82
CA LYS A 6 -21.63 -6.10 -0.13
C LYS A 6 -21.47 -5.76 1.35
N GLU A 7 -20.47 -6.31 2.04
CA GLU A 7 -20.22 -6.00 3.45
C GLU A 7 -20.01 -4.50 3.68
N TYR A 8 -19.14 -3.87 2.88
CA TYR A 8 -18.82 -2.44 2.98
C TYR A 8 -20.07 -1.55 2.90
N TYR A 9 -20.95 -1.80 1.94
CA TYR A 9 -22.16 -1.00 1.75
C TYR A 9 -23.28 -1.37 2.72
N ASP A 10 -23.43 -2.64 3.07
CA ASP A 10 -24.49 -3.09 3.99
C ASP A 10 -24.26 -2.62 5.43
N THR A 11 -22.99 -2.49 5.87
CA THR A 11 -22.68 -1.98 7.21
C THR A 11 -22.55 -0.47 7.26
N ASN A 12 -22.70 0.23 6.13
CA ASN A 12 -22.40 1.66 6.00
C ASN A 12 -21.02 2.00 6.59
N ALA A 13 -20.02 1.22 6.18
CA ALA A 13 -18.66 1.32 6.71
C ALA A 13 -18.08 2.72 6.55
N TRP A 14 -17.33 3.16 7.56
CA TRP A 14 -16.56 4.41 7.51
C TRP A 14 -15.41 4.30 6.51
N GLY A 15 -14.80 3.12 6.39
CA GLY A 15 -13.74 2.89 5.42
C GLY A 15 -13.29 1.44 5.29
N LEU A 16 -12.31 1.24 4.42
CA LEU A 16 -11.72 -0.04 4.11
C LEU A 16 -10.20 0.06 4.25
N LEU A 17 -9.64 -0.83 5.08
CA LEU A 17 -8.19 -1.05 5.16
C LEU A 17 -7.85 -2.32 4.38
N THR A 18 -6.89 -2.21 3.46
CA THR A 18 -6.23 -3.37 2.84
C THR A 18 -4.75 -3.33 3.20
N SER A 19 -4.26 -4.39 3.81
CA SER A 19 -2.84 -4.60 4.11
C SER A 19 -2.27 -5.62 3.13
N VAL A 20 -1.20 -5.25 2.44
CA VAL A 20 -0.55 -6.04 1.39
C VAL A 20 0.89 -6.32 1.81
N ASP A 21 1.19 -7.59 2.06
CA ASP A 21 2.54 -8.07 2.34
C ASP A 21 3.12 -8.63 1.04
N LEU A 22 4.21 -8.04 0.58
CA LEU A 22 4.96 -8.44 -0.60
C LEU A 22 6.25 -9.14 -0.19
N TYR A 23 6.54 -10.29 -0.80
CA TYR A 23 7.77 -11.03 -0.55
C TYR A 23 8.62 -11.19 -1.81
N GLY A 24 9.92 -10.91 -1.68
CA GLY A 24 10.89 -11.07 -2.76
C GLY A 24 10.68 -10.10 -3.93
N CYS A 25 10.42 -8.83 -3.62
CA CYS A 25 10.32 -7.72 -4.58
C CYS A 25 11.61 -7.48 -5.37
N ASN A 26 11.50 -6.73 -6.47
CA ASN A 26 12.64 -6.19 -7.18
C ASN A 26 13.39 -5.18 -6.28
N PRO A 27 14.67 -5.45 -5.92
CA PRO A 27 15.46 -4.58 -5.06
C PRO A 27 15.70 -3.17 -5.62
N GLU A 28 15.65 -2.98 -6.94
CA GLU A 28 15.86 -1.67 -7.55
C GLU A 28 14.66 -0.74 -7.30
N THR A 29 13.45 -1.30 -7.27
CA THR A 29 12.21 -0.52 -7.09
C THR A 29 11.93 -0.16 -5.63
N ILE A 30 12.09 -1.10 -4.70
CA ILE A 30 11.80 -0.87 -3.27
C ILE A 30 12.88 -0.03 -2.57
N ARG A 31 14.03 0.20 -3.22
CA ARG A 31 15.14 1.03 -2.72
C ARG A 31 15.29 2.35 -3.48
N ASP A 32 14.31 2.69 -4.30
CA ASP A 32 14.29 3.93 -5.06
C ASP A 32 13.10 4.80 -4.62
N ALA A 33 13.41 5.93 -3.97
CA ALA A 33 12.40 6.89 -3.53
C ALA A 33 11.53 7.42 -4.68
N ALA A 34 12.10 7.60 -5.88
CA ALA A 34 11.33 8.03 -7.04
C ALA A 34 10.39 6.93 -7.52
N ALA A 35 10.83 5.66 -7.54
CA ALA A 35 9.96 4.53 -7.85
C ALA A 35 8.82 4.38 -6.82
N ILE A 36 9.13 4.50 -5.52
CA ILE A 36 8.11 4.47 -4.46
C ILE A 36 7.11 5.63 -4.62
N LYS A 37 7.58 6.83 -4.98
CA LYS A 37 6.68 7.96 -5.25
C LYS A 37 5.76 7.66 -6.45
N ARG A 38 6.30 7.16 -7.56
CA ARG A 38 5.49 6.77 -8.73
C ARG A 38 4.45 5.71 -8.39
N TYR A 39 4.82 4.72 -7.58
CA TYR A 39 3.88 3.72 -7.08
C TYR A 39 2.69 4.36 -6.37
N VAL A 40 2.94 5.32 -5.48
CA VAL A 40 1.89 6.04 -4.74
C VAL A 40 1.00 6.84 -5.69
N ASP A 41 1.59 7.56 -6.64
CA ASP A 41 0.85 8.36 -7.62
C ASP A 41 -0.08 7.46 -8.45
N GLU A 42 0.45 6.35 -9.01
CA GLU A 42 -0.32 5.37 -9.80
C GLU A 42 -1.37 4.63 -8.96
N LEU A 43 -1.07 4.32 -7.69
CA LEU A 43 -2.02 3.71 -6.77
C LEU A 43 -3.20 4.65 -6.48
N CYS A 44 -2.94 5.93 -6.26
CA CYS A 44 -3.97 6.93 -6.02
C CYS A 44 -4.90 7.08 -7.23
N GLU A 45 -4.34 7.06 -8.45
CA GLU A 45 -5.13 7.02 -9.69
C GLU A 45 -5.99 5.75 -9.77
N LEU A 46 -5.41 4.58 -9.48
CA LEU A 46 -6.11 3.29 -9.51
C LEU A 46 -7.32 3.21 -8.57
N ILE A 47 -7.19 3.75 -7.36
CA ILE A 47 -8.29 3.77 -6.38
C ILE A 47 -9.15 5.02 -6.47
N GLU A 48 -8.89 5.88 -7.47
CA GLU A 48 -9.57 7.16 -7.70
C GLU A 48 -9.65 8.03 -6.43
N MET A 49 -8.54 8.13 -5.70
CA MET A 49 -8.39 8.98 -4.53
C MET A 49 -7.44 10.13 -4.82
N LYS A 50 -7.71 11.29 -4.24
CA LYS A 50 -6.89 12.47 -4.42
C LYS A 50 -5.85 12.58 -3.31
N GLN A 51 -4.59 12.74 -3.70
CA GLN A 51 -3.49 13.01 -2.78
C GLN A 51 -3.69 14.36 -2.07
N PHE A 52 -3.32 14.39 -0.80
CA PHE A 52 -3.25 15.59 0.01
C PHE A 52 -1.80 15.84 0.44
N GLY A 53 -1.19 16.91 -0.08
CA GLY A 53 0.21 17.22 0.17
C GLY A 53 1.18 16.25 -0.53
N GLU A 54 2.47 16.45 -0.27
CA GLU A 54 3.55 15.64 -0.85
C GLU A 54 3.65 14.27 -0.18
N THR A 55 3.99 13.25 -0.98
CA THR A 55 4.36 11.92 -0.46
C THR A 55 5.62 12.04 0.37
N GLN A 56 5.54 11.66 1.64
CA GLN A 56 6.69 11.63 2.54
C GLN A 56 7.39 10.29 2.38
N ILE A 57 8.66 10.30 2.01
CA ILE A 57 9.48 9.10 1.82
C ILE A 57 10.78 9.31 2.57
N VAL A 58 11.05 8.46 3.56
CA VAL A 58 12.22 8.57 4.43
C VAL A 58 12.95 7.23 4.44
N ASN A 59 14.24 7.25 4.11
CA ASN A 59 15.12 6.09 4.30
C ASN A 59 15.78 6.19 5.67
N PHE A 60 15.57 5.22 6.54
CA PHE A 60 16.16 5.20 7.87
C PHE A 60 16.36 3.78 8.40
N GLY A 61 17.06 3.67 9.53
CA GLY A 61 17.45 2.42 10.18
C GLY A 61 18.96 2.36 10.34
N GLU A 62 19.43 2.44 11.57
CA GLU A 62 20.87 2.49 11.89
C GLU A 62 21.56 1.14 11.66
N GLU A 63 20.82 0.04 11.77
CA GLU A 63 21.31 -1.31 11.47
C GLU A 63 20.81 -1.79 10.11
N GLU A 64 21.70 -2.44 9.33
CA GLU A 64 21.41 -2.96 8.00
C GLU A 64 20.18 -3.90 7.95
N LYS A 65 19.88 -4.58 9.06
CA LYS A 65 18.71 -5.48 9.18
C LYS A 65 17.38 -4.75 9.17
N VAL A 66 17.34 -3.51 9.68
CA VAL A 66 16.12 -2.68 9.79
C VAL A 66 16.12 -1.49 8.83
N ALA A 67 17.21 -1.30 8.08
CA ALA A 67 17.33 -0.23 7.10
C ALA A 67 16.32 -0.40 5.95
N GLY A 68 15.69 0.70 5.56
CA GLY A 68 14.68 0.68 4.52
C GLY A 68 13.95 2.01 4.36
N PHE A 69 13.16 2.09 3.30
CA PHE A 69 12.25 3.21 3.12
C PHE A 69 10.98 3.01 3.94
N SER A 70 10.48 4.09 4.52
CA SER A 70 9.07 4.21 4.89
C SER A 70 8.44 5.32 4.08
N MET A 71 7.18 5.13 3.72
CA MET A 71 6.39 6.04 2.91
C MET A 71 5.06 6.34 3.58
N VAL A 72 4.64 7.59 3.50
CA VAL A 72 3.31 8.05 3.93
C VAL A 72 2.74 8.99 2.87
N GLN A 73 1.49 8.74 2.48
CA GLN A 73 0.69 9.63 1.65
C GLN A 73 -0.67 9.85 2.30
N LEU A 74 -0.96 11.10 2.68
CA LEU A 74 -2.33 11.48 2.99
C LEU A 74 -3.13 11.53 1.69
N ILE A 75 -4.33 10.97 1.70
CA ILE A 75 -5.33 11.13 0.63
C ILE A 75 -6.55 11.81 1.24
N GLU A 76 -7.48 12.36 0.44
CA GLU A 76 -8.63 13.11 0.96
C GLU A 76 -9.37 12.29 2.05
N THR A 77 -9.20 12.70 3.31
CA THR A 77 -9.73 12.06 4.54
C THR A 77 -9.23 10.65 4.88
N SER A 78 -8.12 10.17 4.30
CA SER A 78 -7.54 8.85 4.65
C SER A 78 -6.02 8.79 4.47
N LEU A 79 -5.42 7.58 4.40
CA LEU A 79 -3.97 7.38 4.50
C LEU A 79 -3.50 6.15 3.69
N ILE A 80 -2.40 6.29 2.97
CA ILE A 80 -1.60 5.17 2.47
C ILE A 80 -0.24 5.21 3.18
N SER A 81 0.21 4.06 3.68
CA SER A 81 1.53 3.92 4.30
C SER A 81 2.25 2.68 3.79
N GLY A 82 3.58 2.70 3.80
CA GLY A 82 4.36 1.55 3.41
C GLY A 82 5.74 1.48 4.06
N HIS A 83 6.23 0.25 4.24
CA HIS A 83 7.58 -0.04 4.72
C HIS A 83 8.27 -1.00 3.76
N PHE A 84 9.52 -0.68 3.38
CA PHE A 84 10.30 -1.39 2.36
C PHE A 84 11.60 -1.89 2.99
N ALA A 85 11.69 -3.20 3.24
CA ALA A 85 12.80 -3.79 3.98
C ALA A 85 13.94 -4.22 3.06
N ASN A 86 15.10 -3.56 3.16
CA ASN A 86 16.24 -3.81 2.29
C ASN A 86 16.77 -5.24 2.41
N SER A 87 16.88 -5.75 3.65
CA SER A 87 17.53 -7.04 3.94
C SER A 87 16.79 -8.25 3.38
N THR A 88 15.46 -8.16 3.24
CA THR A 88 14.60 -9.28 2.85
C THR A 88 14.00 -9.13 1.45
N ASN A 89 14.11 -7.93 0.86
CA ASN A 89 13.35 -7.53 -0.33
C ASN A 89 11.83 -7.66 -0.13
N ASN A 90 11.34 -7.38 1.08
CA ASN A 90 9.91 -7.38 1.36
C ASN A 90 9.39 -5.95 1.42
N ALA A 91 8.10 -5.79 1.14
CA ALA A 91 7.39 -4.54 1.36
C ALA A 91 6.04 -4.79 2.01
N TYR A 92 5.61 -3.88 2.87
CA TYR A 92 4.37 -3.97 3.64
C TYR A 92 3.61 -2.68 3.41
N ILE A 93 2.46 -2.74 2.76
CA ILE A 93 1.69 -1.57 2.35
C ILE A 93 0.29 -1.62 2.96
N ASP A 94 -0.12 -0.52 3.59
CA ASP A 94 -1.48 -0.32 4.08
C ASP A 94 -2.17 0.75 3.24
N ILE A 95 -3.33 0.42 2.69
CA ILE A 95 -4.23 1.34 1.98
C ILE A 95 -5.48 1.51 2.82
N PHE A 96 -5.64 2.66 3.45
CA PHE A 96 -6.86 3.02 4.17
C PHE A 96 -7.63 4.08 3.39
N SER A 97 -8.89 3.80 3.05
CA SER A 97 -9.74 4.73 2.29
C SER A 97 -11.19 4.71 2.79
N CYS A 98 -11.83 5.88 2.83
CA CYS A 98 -13.28 6.02 3.00
C CYS A 98 -14.08 5.80 1.70
N LYS A 99 -13.40 5.64 0.56
CA LYS A 99 -13.99 5.24 -0.72
C LYS A 99 -13.70 3.76 -0.95
N TYR A 100 -14.73 3.01 -1.32
CA TYR A 100 -14.57 1.61 -1.68
C TYR A 100 -13.66 1.45 -2.91
N TYR A 101 -12.73 0.52 -2.81
CA TYR A 101 -11.90 -0.01 -3.90
C TYR A 101 -11.86 -1.53 -3.76
N GLU A 102 -11.49 -2.24 -4.82
CA GLU A 102 -11.39 -3.69 -4.78
C GLU A 102 -10.01 -4.12 -4.24
N PRO A 103 -9.91 -4.76 -3.05
CA PRO A 103 -8.62 -5.12 -2.46
C PRO A 103 -7.76 -5.99 -3.36
N THR A 104 -8.39 -6.92 -4.08
CA THR A 104 -7.66 -7.85 -4.96
C THR A 104 -7.00 -7.12 -6.13
N VAL A 105 -7.63 -6.07 -6.65
CA VAL A 105 -7.07 -5.22 -7.72
C VAL A 105 -5.83 -4.47 -7.22
N VAL A 106 -5.90 -3.91 -6.00
CA VAL A 106 -4.77 -3.21 -5.40
C VAL A 106 -3.62 -4.17 -5.10
N ALA A 107 -3.88 -5.33 -4.51
CA ALA A 107 -2.85 -6.32 -4.22
C ALA A 107 -2.11 -6.80 -5.49
N GLU A 108 -2.84 -7.07 -6.58
CA GLU A 108 -2.25 -7.46 -7.86
C GLU A 108 -1.44 -6.32 -8.51
N PHE A 109 -1.96 -5.08 -8.45
CA PHE A 109 -1.22 -3.90 -8.90
C PHE A 109 0.10 -3.74 -8.13
N THR A 110 0.04 -3.79 -6.80
CA THR A 110 1.19 -3.65 -5.89
C THR A 110 2.21 -4.76 -6.11
N LYS A 111 1.76 -6.01 -6.30
CA LYS A 111 2.62 -7.14 -6.68
C LYS A 111 3.34 -6.89 -7.99
N LYS A 112 2.62 -6.44 -9.01
CA LYS A 112 3.16 -6.21 -10.34
C LYS A 112 4.16 -5.05 -10.35
N PHE A 113 3.85 -3.95 -9.66
CA PHE A 113 4.71 -2.77 -9.62
C PHE A 113 6.09 -3.09 -9.03
N PHE A 114 6.12 -3.80 -7.91
CA PHE A 114 7.35 -4.18 -7.22
C PHE A 114 7.91 -5.54 -7.64
N GLU A 115 7.32 -6.19 -8.65
CA GLU A 115 7.71 -7.51 -9.17
C GLU A 115 7.88 -8.58 -8.07
N ALA A 116 7.00 -8.57 -7.07
CA ALA A 116 7.08 -9.48 -5.94
C ALA A 116 6.76 -10.93 -6.35
N LYS A 117 7.48 -11.87 -5.75
CA LYS A 117 7.28 -13.32 -6.00
C LYS A 117 5.99 -13.83 -5.36
N GLU A 118 5.74 -13.40 -4.13
CA GLU A 118 4.57 -13.78 -3.35
C GLU A 118 3.89 -12.53 -2.77
N THR A 119 2.58 -12.63 -2.56
CA THR A 119 1.78 -11.56 -1.97
C THR A 119 0.75 -12.16 -1.04
N LYS A 120 0.61 -11.60 0.16
CA LYS A 120 -0.51 -11.86 1.06
C LYS A 120 -1.31 -10.58 1.22
N MET A 121 -2.62 -10.73 1.30
CA MET A 121 -3.54 -9.62 1.43
C MET A 121 -4.50 -9.90 2.57
N HIS A 122 -4.64 -8.91 3.43
CA HIS A 122 -5.65 -8.86 4.47
C HIS A 122 -6.52 -7.62 4.25
N TYR A 123 -7.79 -7.71 4.61
CA TYR A 123 -8.68 -6.55 4.59
C TYR A 123 -9.51 -6.49 5.85
N ILE A 124 -9.90 -5.27 6.22
CA ILE A 124 -10.79 -4.99 7.34
C ILE A 124 -11.77 -3.90 6.90
N VAL A 125 -13.06 -4.21 6.95
CA VAL A 125 -14.13 -3.21 6.87
C VAL A 125 -14.19 -2.46 8.20
N ARG A 126 -14.08 -1.13 8.16
CA ARG A 126 -13.97 -0.26 9.34
C ARG A 126 -15.29 0.46 9.56
N ASN A 127 -15.87 0.29 10.75
CA ASN A 127 -17.10 0.96 11.19
C ASN A 127 -16.81 1.89 12.37
#